data_AF-A0A964U6T2-F1
#
_entry.id   AF-A0A964U6T2-F1
#
_cell.length_a   1.000
_cell.length_b   1.000
_cell.length_c   1.000
_cell.angle_alpha   90.00
_cell.angle_beta   90.00
_cell.angle_gamma   90.00
#
_symmetry.space_group_name_H-M   'P 1'
#
loop_
_entity.id
_entity.type
_entity.pdbx_description
1 polymer ?
#
loop_
_entity_poly.entity_id
_entity_poly.type
_entity_poly.pdbx_seq_one_letter_code
_entity_poly.pdbx_strand_id
1 'polypeptide(L)'
;MGKRASVTDIEQLGRFRARLIKFADELRVALGDADGEIQRTLNWLDGEAPAHWQRVIRKLHEQVEQAKADLRNKKLYKTPMGTTPNTAVEEKALRKLQHKLEHAQQKLLNTKRWRQRLDKEVLTYRGMARRAAGVVESTVPGAVSDIDRMRDALEKYTTLAAPSSDAASASPGSGQSMARSVEQRPEPDQAPDPDEEPEAER
;
A
#
# COMPACT_ATOMS: atom_id res chain seq x y z
N MET A 1 38.01 -17.64 23.62
CA MET A 1 38.37 -16.93 22.38
C MET A 1 37.42 -15.76 22.19
N GLY A 2 37.77 -14.58 22.70
CA GLY A 2 36.94 -13.38 22.59
C GLY A 2 37.07 -12.76 21.20
N LYS A 3 36.04 -12.92 20.37
CA LYS A 3 35.96 -12.23 19.07
C LYS A 3 35.86 -10.72 19.35
N ARG A 4 36.82 -9.94 18.82
CA ARG A 4 36.79 -8.47 18.88
C ARG A 4 35.46 -7.98 18.30
N ALA A 5 34.71 -7.17 19.04
CA ALA A 5 33.53 -6.49 18.50
C ALA A 5 33.97 -5.58 17.35
N SER A 6 33.37 -5.72 16.16
CA SER A 6 33.73 -4.88 15.01
C SER A 6 32.96 -3.56 15.07
N VAL A 7 33.59 -2.46 14.68
CA VAL A 7 32.95 -1.14 14.58
C VAL A 7 31.73 -1.20 13.63
N THR A 8 31.79 -2.07 12.62
CA THR A 8 30.68 -2.36 11.70
C THR A 8 29.42 -2.84 12.43
N ASP A 9 29.54 -3.68 13.46
CA ASP A 9 28.39 -4.20 14.20
C ASP A 9 27.64 -3.09 14.96
N ILE A 10 28.38 -2.10 15.48
CA ILE A 10 27.82 -0.92 16.17
C ILE A 10 27.05 -0.04 15.17
N GLU A 11 27.59 0.17 13.98
CA GLU A 11 26.89 0.91 12.92
C GLU A 11 25.61 0.21 12.47
N GLN A 12 25.63 -1.13 12.33
CA GLN A 12 24.47 -1.90 11.92
C GLN A 12 23.33 -1.82 12.94
N LEU A 13 23.65 -1.84 14.24
CA LEU A 13 22.69 -1.61 15.33
C LEU A 13 22.06 -0.21 15.22
N GLY A 14 22.87 0.82 14.98
CA GLY A 14 22.37 2.19 14.76
C GLY A 14 21.44 2.30 13.55
N ARG A 15 21.80 1.66 12.42
CA ARG A 15 20.95 1.60 11.21
C ARG A 15 19.66 0.82 11.45
N PHE A 16 19.71 -0.28 12.19
CA PHE A 16 18.52 -1.07 12.52
C PHE A 16 17.56 -0.27 13.41
N ARG A 17 18.08 0.39 14.46
CA ARG A 17 17.31 1.32 15.30
C ARG A 17 16.58 2.38 14.48
N ALA A 18 17.30 3.06 13.60
CA ALA A 18 16.72 4.10 12.75
C ALA A 18 15.61 3.54 11.84
N ARG A 19 15.83 2.36 11.23
CA ARG A 19 14.82 1.68 10.41
C ARG A 19 13.59 1.25 11.21
N LEU A 20 13.77 0.81 12.45
CA LEU A 20 12.67 0.39 13.31
C LEU A 20 11.76 1.56 13.70
N ILE A 21 12.35 2.70 14.06
CA ILE A 21 11.61 3.94 14.33
C ILE A 21 10.87 4.39 13.07
N LYS A 22 11.57 4.43 11.93
CA LYS A 22 10.97 4.81 10.65
C LYS A 22 9.81 3.91 10.26
N PHE A 23 9.94 2.60 10.46
CA PHE A 23 8.86 1.64 10.24
C PHE A 23 7.62 1.94 11.09
N ALA A 24 7.82 2.28 12.38
CA ALA A 24 6.71 2.62 13.26
C ALA A 24 5.96 3.89 12.80
N ASP A 25 6.71 4.90 12.38
CA ASP A 25 6.16 6.14 11.85
C ASP A 25 5.43 5.91 10.51
N GLU A 26 6.04 5.17 9.59
CA GLU A 26 5.43 4.81 8.29
C GLU A 26 4.14 4.01 8.48
N LEU A 27 4.12 3.05 9.41
CA LEU A 27 2.91 2.29 9.73
C LEU A 27 1.80 3.21 10.28
N ARG A 28 2.15 4.13 11.19
CA ARG A 28 1.19 5.07 11.79
C ARG A 28 0.55 5.95 10.72
N VAL A 29 1.36 6.48 9.81
CA VAL A 29 0.89 7.31 8.69
C VAL A 29 0.00 6.49 7.77
N ALA A 30 0.44 5.31 7.34
CA ALA A 30 -0.32 4.46 6.43
C ALA A 30 -1.70 4.05 6.99
N LEU A 31 -1.77 3.72 8.29
CA LEU A 31 -3.04 3.41 8.95
C LEU A 31 -3.95 4.64 9.04
N GLY A 32 -3.39 5.82 9.33
CA GLY A 32 -4.12 7.08 9.37
C GLY A 32 -4.70 7.48 8.01
N ASP A 33 -3.93 7.30 6.94
CA ASP A 33 -4.37 7.57 5.57
C ASP A 33 -5.52 6.65 5.16
N ALA A 34 -5.38 5.35 5.45
CA ALA A 34 -6.43 4.37 5.20
C ALA A 34 -7.71 4.67 5.99
N ASP A 35 -7.61 5.04 7.27
CA ASP A 35 -8.76 5.48 8.07
C ASP A 35 -9.42 6.74 7.49
N GLY A 36 -8.63 7.69 7.01
CA GLY A 36 -9.10 8.90 6.36
C GLY A 36 -9.89 8.63 5.07
N GLU A 37 -9.37 7.75 4.21
CA GLU A 37 -10.03 7.36 2.97
C GLU A 37 -11.32 6.56 3.22
N ILE A 38 -11.30 5.66 4.20
CA ILE A 38 -12.49 4.95 4.67
C ILE A 38 -13.56 5.94 5.13
N GLN A 39 -13.20 6.89 6.00
CA GLN A 39 -14.16 7.85 6.53
C GLN A 39 -14.73 8.76 5.43
N ARG A 40 -13.88 9.21 4.50
CA ARG A 40 -14.32 9.99 3.33
C ARG A 40 -15.31 9.20 2.48
N THR A 41 -15.02 7.93 2.23
CA THR A 41 -15.89 7.05 1.42
C THR A 41 -17.22 6.78 2.13
N LEU A 42 -17.21 6.56 3.44
CA LEU A 42 -18.42 6.40 4.24
C LEU A 42 -19.30 7.66 4.20
N ASN A 43 -18.69 8.84 4.41
CA ASN A 43 -19.41 10.11 4.34
C ASN A 43 -20.02 10.35 2.95
N TRP A 44 -19.28 10.01 1.89
CA TRP A 44 -19.79 10.09 0.51
C TRP A 44 -20.98 9.13 0.27
N LEU A 45 -20.89 7.90 0.77
CA LEU A 45 -21.97 6.90 0.66
C LEU A 45 -23.22 7.24 1.49
N ASP A 46 -23.07 7.94 2.61
CA ASP A 46 -24.18 8.33 3.49
C ASP A 46 -24.90 9.59 3.02
N GLY A 47 -24.16 10.57 2.47
CA GLY A 47 -24.72 11.85 2.08
C GLY A 47 -24.80 12.03 0.57
N GLU A 48 -23.64 12.23 -0.06
CA GLU A 48 -23.56 12.74 -1.43
C GLU A 48 -24.08 11.77 -2.48
N ALA A 49 -23.65 10.51 -2.43
CA ALA A 49 -24.03 9.49 -3.40
C ALA A 49 -25.56 9.26 -3.47
N PRO A 50 -26.26 8.98 -2.35
CA PRO A 50 -27.71 8.79 -2.39
C PRO A 50 -28.45 10.06 -2.82
N ALA A 51 -28.02 11.24 -2.36
CA ALA A 51 -28.64 12.51 -2.77
C ALA A 51 -28.48 12.77 -4.27
N HIS A 52 -27.30 12.48 -4.83
CA HIS A 52 -27.05 12.57 -6.27
C HIS A 52 -28.00 11.67 -7.06
N TRP A 53 -28.06 10.37 -6.74
CA TRP A 53 -28.90 9.43 -7.47
C TRP A 53 -30.39 9.72 -7.31
N GLN A 54 -30.85 10.16 -6.14
CA GLN A 54 -32.23 10.61 -5.95
C GLN A 54 -32.57 11.80 -6.85
N ARG A 55 -31.69 12.78 -6.98
CA ARG A 55 -31.88 13.94 -7.88
C ARG A 55 -31.94 13.49 -9.35
N VAL A 56 -31.05 12.59 -9.76
CA VAL A 56 -31.02 12.02 -11.11
C VAL A 56 -32.31 11.23 -11.39
N ILE A 57 -32.77 10.41 -10.46
CA ILE A 57 -34.01 9.63 -10.60
C ILE A 57 -35.22 10.55 -10.76
N ARG A 58 -35.35 11.61 -9.95
CA ARG A 58 -36.45 12.59 -10.07
C ARG A 58 -36.49 13.20 -11.47
N LYS A 59 -35.35 13.71 -11.94
CA LYS A 59 -35.22 14.31 -13.28
C LYS A 59 -35.55 13.31 -14.40
N LEU A 60 -35.04 12.08 -14.31
CA LEU A 60 -35.31 11.05 -15.31
C LEU A 60 -36.80 10.62 -15.29
N HIS A 61 -37.42 10.61 -14.11
CA HIS A 61 -38.84 10.29 -13.97
C HIS A 61 -39.70 11.35 -14.68
N GLU A 62 -39.45 12.63 -14.44
CA GLU A 62 -40.10 13.74 -15.14
C GLU A 62 -39.94 13.63 -16.66
N GLN A 63 -38.73 13.31 -17.13
CA GLN A 63 -38.46 13.12 -18.56
C GLN A 63 -39.21 11.92 -19.16
N VAL A 64 -39.33 10.82 -18.41
CA VAL A 64 -40.09 9.65 -18.85
C VAL A 64 -41.59 9.99 -18.94
N GLU A 65 -42.14 10.68 -17.94
CA GLU A 65 -43.56 11.08 -17.96
C GLU A 65 -43.86 12.08 -19.09
N GLN A 66 -42.98 13.05 -19.32
CA GLN A 66 -43.09 13.96 -20.46
C GLN A 66 -43.04 13.20 -21.80
N ALA A 67 -42.08 12.30 -21.97
CA ALA A 67 -41.96 11.51 -23.19
C ALA A 67 -43.18 10.59 -23.43
N LYS A 68 -43.78 10.05 -22.36
CA LYS A 68 -45.05 9.29 -22.45
C LYS A 68 -46.20 10.19 -22.89
N ALA A 69 -46.32 11.38 -22.32
CA ALA A 69 -47.36 12.34 -22.68
C ALA A 69 -47.24 12.78 -24.14
N ASP A 70 -46.02 13.11 -24.59
CA ASP A 70 -45.74 13.51 -25.98
C ASP A 70 -46.07 12.39 -26.96
N LEU A 71 -45.67 11.17 -26.64
CA LEU A 71 -45.97 9.98 -27.45
C LEU A 71 -47.47 9.70 -27.51
N ARG A 72 -48.18 9.83 -26.38
CA ARG A 72 -49.65 9.68 -26.34
C ARG A 72 -50.33 10.74 -27.19
N ASN A 73 -49.91 12.00 -27.07
CA ASN A 73 -50.45 13.11 -27.84
C ASN A 73 -50.23 12.89 -29.34
N LYS A 74 -49.01 12.51 -29.75
CA LYS A 74 -48.70 12.16 -31.15
C LYS A 74 -49.54 11.00 -31.67
N LYS A 75 -49.83 9.99 -30.87
CA LYS A 75 -50.73 8.88 -31.26
C LYS A 75 -52.20 9.33 -31.41
N LEU A 76 -52.63 10.33 -30.64
CA LEU A 76 -53.99 10.85 -30.66
C LEU A 76 -54.26 11.80 -31.85
N TYR A 77 -53.31 12.67 -32.17
CA TYR A 77 -53.44 13.63 -33.27
C TYR A 77 -53.10 12.98 -34.61
N LYS A 78 -54.11 12.75 -35.47
CA LYS A 78 -53.90 12.31 -36.85
C LYS A 78 -53.22 13.42 -37.65
N THR A 79 -52.33 13.04 -38.55
CA THR A 79 -51.75 13.94 -39.55
C THR A 79 -52.89 14.58 -40.37
N PRO A 80 -52.78 15.83 -40.87
CA PRO A 80 -53.81 16.48 -41.69
C PRO A 80 -54.30 15.66 -42.91
N MET A 81 -53.49 14.71 -43.38
CA MET A 81 -53.80 13.75 -44.45
C MET A 81 -54.53 12.46 -43.97
N GLY A 82 -54.93 12.36 -42.70
CA GLY A 82 -55.63 11.20 -42.14
C GLY A 82 -54.75 9.97 -41.87
N THR A 83 -53.46 10.03 -42.19
CA THR A 83 -52.49 8.93 -42.00
C THR A 83 -52.02 8.83 -40.53
N THR A 84 -51.87 7.59 -40.05
CA THR A 84 -51.27 7.27 -38.74
C THR A 84 -49.84 7.81 -38.67
N PRO A 85 -49.50 8.64 -37.66
CA PRO A 85 -48.14 9.18 -37.53
C PRO A 85 -47.13 8.07 -37.19
N ASN A 86 -45.94 8.14 -37.78
CA ASN A 86 -44.84 7.25 -37.46
C ASN A 86 -44.26 7.60 -36.07
N THR A 87 -44.45 6.73 -35.08
CA THR A 87 -44.02 6.95 -33.68
C THR A 87 -42.79 6.14 -33.26
N ALA A 88 -42.09 5.49 -34.21
CA ALA A 88 -40.98 4.59 -33.89
C ALA A 88 -39.80 5.30 -33.22
N VAL A 89 -39.56 6.57 -33.56
CA VAL A 89 -38.46 7.38 -33.00
C VAL A 89 -38.73 7.72 -31.55
N GLU A 90 -39.96 8.15 -31.25
CA GLU A 90 -40.42 8.52 -29.91
C GLU A 90 -40.49 7.29 -29.00
N GLU A 91 -40.95 6.15 -29.52
CA GLU A 91 -40.94 4.88 -28.78
C GLU A 91 -39.51 4.47 -28.41
N LYS A 92 -38.56 4.60 -29.34
CA LYS A 92 -37.15 4.32 -29.07
C LYS A 92 -36.56 5.30 -28.05
N ALA A 93 -36.93 6.58 -28.13
CA ALA A 93 -36.49 7.60 -27.18
C ALA A 93 -37.03 7.34 -25.76
N LEU A 94 -38.32 6.97 -25.65
CA LEU A 94 -38.96 6.59 -24.38
C LEU A 94 -38.25 5.38 -23.76
N ARG A 95 -38.01 4.31 -24.53
CA ARG A 95 -37.29 3.12 -24.05
C ARG A 95 -35.89 3.48 -23.52
N LYS A 96 -35.16 4.35 -24.21
CA LYS A 96 -33.84 4.83 -23.73
C LYS A 96 -33.94 5.55 -22.39
N LEU A 97 -34.94 6.42 -22.20
CA LEU A 97 -35.14 7.14 -20.93
C LEU A 97 -35.52 6.18 -19.80
N GLN A 98 -36.39 5.19 -20.08
CA GLN A 98 -36.75 4.15 -19.12
C GLN A 98 -35.54 3.33 -18.67
N HIS A 99 -34.68 2.89 -19.60
CA HIS A 99 -33.44 2.20 -19.24
C HIS A 99 -32.49 3.07 -18.41
N LYS A 100 -32.38 4.36 -18.70
CA LYS A 100 -31.58 5.29 -17.89
C LYS A 100 -32.13 5.42 -16.47
N LEU A 101 -33.46 5.50 -16.33
CA LEU A 101 -34.15 5.57 -15.04
C LEU A 101 -33.91 4.29 -14.22
N GLU A 102 -34.09 3.13 -14.83
CA GLU A 102 -33.82 1.82 -14.22
C GLU A 102 -32.36 1.72 -13.77
N HIS A 103 -31.41 2.11 -14.62
CA HIS A 103 -29.99 2.12 -14.26
C HIS A 103 -29.70 3.05 -13.07
N ALA A 104 -30.30 4.25 -13.04
CA ALA A 104 -30.14 5.17 -11.91
C ALA A 104 -30.74 4.61 -10.61
N GLN A 105 -31.90 3.96 -10.68
CA GLN A 105 -32.50 3.25 -9.54
C GLN A 105 -31.59 2.12 -9.04
N GLN A 106 -31.04 1.32 -9.96
CA GLN A 106 -30.09 0.26 -9.61
C GLN A 106 -28.83 0.83 -8.95
N LYS A 107 -28.32 1.97 -9.41
CA LYS A 107 -27.17 2.64 -8.78
C LYS A 107 -27.51 3.08 -7.35
N LEU A 108 -28.68 3.63 -7.09
CA LEU A 108 -29.13 3.98 -5.73
C LEU A 108 -29.27 2.75 -4.82
N LEU A 109 -29.76 1.62 -5.34
CA LEU A 109 -29.80 0.36 -4.58
C LEU A 109 -28.40 -0.14 -4.27
N ASN A 110 -27.50 -0.07 -5.25
CA ASN A 110 -26.11 -0.46 -5.09
C ASN A 110 -25.40 0.44 -4.06
N THR A 111 -25.59 1.76 -4.04
CA THR A 111 -24.96 2.62 -3.02
C THR A 111 -25.38 2.24 -1.62
N LYS A 112 -26.66 1.93 -1.38
CA LYS A 112 -27.15 1.43 -0.08
C LYS A 112 -26.53 0.09 0.29
N ARG A 113 -26.45 -0.83 -0.67
CA ARG A 113 -25.83 -2.16 -0.48
C ARG A 113 -24.35 -2.03 -0.14
N TRP A 114 -23.60 -1.20 -0.88
CA TRP A 114 -22.19 -0.95 -0.64
C TRP A 114 -21.96 -0.26 0.69
N ARG A 115 -22.85 0.64 1.11
CA ARG A 115 -22.78 1.28 2.43
C ARG A 115 -22.84 0.27 3.57
N GLN A 116 -23.79 -0.66 3.51
CA GLN A 116 -23.93 -1.72 4.52
C GLN A 116 -22.77 -2.71 4.49
N ARG A 117 -22.28 -3.06 3.30
CA ARG A 117 -21.12 -3.95 3.16
C ARG A 117 -19.85 -3.29 3.71
N LEU A 118 -19.59 -2.04 3.34
CA LEU A 118 -18.42 -1.30 3.79
C LEU A 118 -18.41 -1.15 5.31
N ASP A 119 -19.56 -0.91 5.94
CA ASP A 119 -19.66 -0.82 7.41
C ASP A 119 -19.09 -2.06 8.12
N LYS A 120 -19.45 -3.25 7.62
CA LYS A 120 -19.00 -4.53 8.16
C LYS A 120 -17.50 -4.73 7.95
N GLU A 121 -17.01 -4.46 6.75
CA GLU A 121 -15.58 -4.60 6.42
C GLU A 121 -14.73 -3.62 7.23
N VAL A 122 -15.22 -2.39 7.45
CA VAL A 122 -14.55 -1.37 8.25
C VAL A 122 -14.41 -1.81 9.70
N LEU A 123 -15.40 -2.51 10.27
CA LEU A 123 -15.28 -3.05 11.63
C LEU A 123 -14.15 -4.08 11.73
N THR A 124 -14.06 -5.00 10.76
CA THR A 124 -12.99 -6.00 10.67
C THR A 124 -11.63 -5.33 10.51
N TYR A 125 -11.52 -4.38 9.58
CA TYR A 125 -10.31 -3.60 9.33
C TYR A 125 -9.86 -2.86 10.60
N ARG A 126 -10.74 -2.12 11.26
CA ARG A 126 -10.41 -1.35 12.48
C ARG A 126 -9.88 -2.25 13.59
N GLY A 127 -10.44 -3.45 13.73
CA GLY A 127 -9.95 -4.44 14.68
C GLY A 127 -8.51 -4.89 14.39
N MET A 128 -8.18 -5.14 13.12
CA MET A 128 -6.84 -5.53 12.69
C MET A 128 -5.85 -4.37 12.79
N ALA A 129 -6.22 -3.19 12.28
CA ALA A 129 -5.43 -1.97 12.29
C ALA A 129 -5.06 -1.55 13.73
N ARG A 130 -6.02 -1.55 14.66
CA ARG A 130 -5.77 -1.21 16.07
C ARG A 130 -4.80 -2.19 16.72
N ARG A 131 -4.90 -3.49 16.42
CA ARG A 131 -3.94 -4.48 16.94
C ARG A 131 -2.55 -4.25 16.39
N ALA A 132 -2.41 -4.02 15.09
CA ALA A 132 -1.12 -3.74 14.45
C ALA A 132 -0.47 -2.48 15.05
N ALA A 133 -1.24 -1.39 15.17
CA ALA A 133 -0.79 -0.16 15.81
C ALA A 133 -0.35 -0.40 17.26
N GLY A 134 -1.17 -1.07 18.07
CA GLY A 134 -0.86 -1.33 19.47
C GLY A 134 0.38 -2.19 19.69
N VAL A 135 0.61 -3.19 18.84
CA VAL A 135 1.85 -4.01 18.90
C VAL A 135 3.06 -3.13 18.63
N VAL A 136 3.03 -2.29 17.59
CA VAL A 136 4.16 -1.42 17.25
C VAL A 136 4.39 -0.36 18.33
N GLU A 137 3.34 0.28 18.82
CA GLU A 137 3.44 1.31 19.87
C GLU A 137 4.01 0.75 21.19
N SER A 138 3.72 -0.51 21.52
CA SER A 138 4.22 -1.14 22.74
C SER A 138 5.61 -1.77 22.60
N THR A 139 5.93 -2.35 21.44
CA THR A 139 7.17 -3.13 21.23
C THR A 139 8.36 -2.28 20.79
N VAL A 140 8.13 -1.28 19.93
CA VAL A 140 9.22 -0.48 19.34
C VAL A 140 10.01 0.30 20.39
N PRO A 141 9.41 0.98 21.38
CA PRO A 141 10.19 1.70 22.41
C PRO A 141 11.11 0.77 23.22
N GLY A 142 10.64 -0.43 23.54
CA GLY A 142 11.42 -1.46 24.23
C GLY A 142 12.59 -1.93 23.37
N ALA A 143 12.31 -2.32 22.13
CA ALA A 143 13.34 -2.77 21.19
C ALA A 143 14.40 -1.70 20.91
N VAL A 144 14.00 -0.44 20.77
CA VAL A 144 14.94 0.70 20.63
C VAL A 144 15.83 0.84 21.86
N SER A 145 15.25 0.74 23.07
CA SER A 145 16.01 0.81 24.32
C SER A 145 17.01 -0.34 24.46
N ASP A 146 16.64 -1.55 24.03
CA ASP A 146 17.53 -2.70 24.06
C ASP A 146 18.67 -2.57 23.05
N ILE A 147 18.40 -2.05 21.85
CA ILE A 147 19.43 -1.75 20.85
C ILE A 147 20.40 -0.68 21.38
N ASP A 148 19.89 0.37 22.04
CA ASP A 148 20.72 1.42 22.64
C ASP A 148 21.64 0.85 23.73
N ARG A 149 21.13 -0.03 24.61
CA ARG A 149 21.94 -0.74 25.62
C ARG A 149 23.02 -1.63 24.98
N MET A 150 22.66 -2.37 23.93
CA MET A 150 23.61 -3.23 23.21
C MET A 150 24.73 -2.41 22.57
N ARG A 151 24.37 -1.27 21.97
CA ARG A 151 25.33 -0.33 21.38
C ARG A 151 26.30 0.22 22.42
N ASP A 152 25.78 0.73 23.55
CA ASP A 152 26.60 1.26 24.65
C ASP A 152 27.56 0.22 25.22
N ALA A 153 27.13 -1.04 25.32
CA ALA A 153 27.96 -2.14 25.78
C ALA A 153 29.13 -2.42 24.83
N LEU A 154 28.89 -2.40 23.51
CA LEU A 154 29.92 -2.60 22.49
C LEU A 154 30.90 -1.41 22.41
N GLU A 155 30.42 -0.18 22.57
CA GLU A 155 31.28 1.02 22.64
C GLU A 155 32.20 0.99 23.88
N LYS A 156 31.70 0.55 25.03
CA LYS A 156 32.54 0.34 26.23
C LYS A 156 33.58 -0.76 26.05
N TYR A 157 33.25 -1.83 25.32
CA TYR A 157 34.18 -2.94 25.09
C TYR A 157 35.31 -2.56 24.12
N THR A 158 34.99 -1.78 23.09
CA THR A 158 35.99 -1.28 22.12
C THR A 158 36.95 -0.26 22.74
N THR A 159 36.45 0.60 23.64
CA THR A 159 37.30 1.55 24.39
C THR A 159 38.20 0.87 25.42
N LEU A 160 37.74 -0.19 26.11
CA LEU A 160 38.60 -0.98 27.01
C LEU A 160 39.69 -1.78 26.28
N ALA A 161 39.44 -2.22 25.04
CA ALA A 161 40.38 -3.00 24.24
C ALA A 161 41.50 -2.15 23.61
N ALA A 162 41.37 -0.82 23.60
CA ALA A 162 42.40 0.12 23.17
C ALA A 162 43.08 0.74 24.41
N PRO A 163 44.07 0.05 25.02
CA PRO A 163 45.46 0.40 24.73
C PRO A 163 46.40 -0.83 24.80
N SER A 164 46.87 -1.34 23.65
CA SER A 164 48.05 -2.23 23.61
C SER A 164 48.63 -2.35 22.19
N SER A 165 48.95 -1.23 21.53
CA SER A 165 49.82 -1.31 20.35
C SER A 165 50.76 -0.13 20.12
N ASP A 166 51.16 0.61 21.16
CA ASP A 166 52.12 1.71 20.96
C ASP A 166 53.27 1.77 21.98
N ALA A 167 53.65 0.63 22.55
CA ALA A 167 54.82 0.53 23.44
C ALA A 167 55.89 -0.47 22.98
N ALA A 168 55.86 -0.92 21.72
CA ALA A 168 56.85 -1.86 21.19
C ALA A 168 57.31 -1.45 19.79
N SER A 169 57.96 -0.29 19.69
CA SER A 169 58.78 0.07 18.52
C SER A 169 59.95 0.93 18.96
N ALA A 170 60.74 0.40 19.90
CA ALA A 170 62.11 0.85 20.11
C ALA A 170 62.98 -0.40 20.25
N SER A 171 63.54 -0.87 19.14
CA SER A 171 64.76 -1.67 19.19
C SER A 171 65.59 -1.44 17.91
N PRO A 172 66.86 -1.00 18.02
CA PRO A 172 67.79 -0.89 16.91
C PRO A 172 68.56 -2.21 16.72
N GLY A 173 68.87 -2.59 15.49
CA GLY A 173 69.81 -3.71 15.27
C GLY A 173 69.72 -4.35 13.89
N SER A 174 70.62 -3.91 13.02
CA SER A 174 70.89 -4.42 11.68
C SER A 174 71.47 -5.85 11.70
N GLY A 175 71.11 -6.68 10.72
CA GLY A 175 71.72 -8.00 10.53
C GLY A 175 71.05 -8.84 9.43
N GLN A 176 71.63 -8.81 8.23
CA GLN A 176 71.28 -9.58 7.04
C GLN A 176 71.30 -11.11 7.24
N SER A 177 70.51 -11.85 6.45
CA SER A 177 71.01 -12.73 5.36
C SER A 177 70.17 -14.02 5.12
N MET A 178 69.61 -14.06 3.90
CA MET A 178 69.57 -15.15 2.91
C MET A 178 68.77 -16.46 3.05
N ALA A 179 68.28 -16.86 1.85
CA ALA A 179 67.85 -18.17 1.33
C ALA A 179 66.43 -18.63 1.68
N ARG A 180 65.60 -19.17 0.77
CA ARG A 180 65.82 -19.78 -0.56
C ARG A 180 64.48 -19.89 -1.30
N SER A 181 64.55 -19.92 -2.64
CA SER A 181 63.50 -20.16 -3.63
C SER A 181 62.51 -21.28 -3.33
N VAL A 182 61.26 -21.13 -3.79
CA VAL A 182 60.54 -22.16 -4.57
C VAL A 182 59.69 -21.49 -5.64
N GLU A 183 59.85 -22.04 -6.84
CA GLU A 183 59.12 -21.80 -8.08
C GLU A 183 58.05 -22.90 -8.23
N GLN A 184 56.83 -22.55 -8.68
CA GLN A 184 56.06 -23.30 -9.69
C GLN A 184 54.64 -22.71 -9.91
N ARG A 185 54.39 -22.37 -11.18
CA ARG A 185 53.11 -22.10 -11.88
C ARG A 185 52.57 -23.47 -12.39
N PRO A 186 51.25 -23.75 -12.58
CA PRO A 186 50.41 -23.06 -13.57
C PRO A 186 48.91 -22.79 -13.29
N GLU A 187 48.41 -21.81 -14.06
CA GLU A 187 47.03 -21.46 -14.45
C GLU A 187 46.27 -22.64 -15.11
N PRO A 188 44.95 -22.60 -15.41
CA PRO A 188 44.13 -21.42 -15.73
C PRO A 188 42.64 -21.41 -15.27
N ASP A 189 42.00 -20.29 -15.59
CA ASP A 189 40.65 -20.13 -16.16
C ASP A 189 39.35 -20.16 -15.31
N GLN A 190 38.66 -19.04 -15.49
CA GLN A 190 37.21 -18.85 -15.70
C GLN A 190 36.21 -19.13 -14.56
N ALA A 191 35.52 -18.03 -14.23
CA ALA A 191 34.32 -17.94 -13.40
C ALA A 191 33.12 -18.68 -14.01
N PRO A 192 32.11 -18.98 -13.19
CA PRO A 192 30.73 -18.96 -13.66
C PRO A 192 29.86 -17.96 -12.90
N ASP A 193 28.99 -17.33 -13.68
CA ASP A 193 27.83 -16.50 -13.36
C ASP A 193 26.77 -17.30 -12.57
N PRO A 194 25.90 -16.66 -11.77
CA PRO A 194 24.83 -17.31 -11.03
C PRO A 194 23.49 -17.15 -11.75
N ASP A 195 22.90 -18.23 -12.25
CA ASP A 195 21.47 -18.28 -12.57
C ASP A 195 20.99 -19.74 -12.58
N GLU A 196 20.35 -20.18 -11.50
CA GLU A 196 19.49 -21.37 -11.47
C GLU A 196 18.26 -21.07 -10.58
N GLU A 197 17.18 -20.61 -11.22
CA GLU A 197 15.81 -20.88 -10.76
C GLU A 197 15.37 -22.23 -11.36
N PRO A 198 14.74 -23.14 -10.59
CA PRO A 198 14.01 -24.25 -11.18
C PRO A 198 12.50 -23.99 -11.23
N GLU A 199 11.97 -23.87 -12.46
CA GLU A 199 10.56 -24.09 -12.77
C GLU A 199 10.18 -25.56 -12.53
N ALA A 200 9.09 -25.77 -11.81
CA ALA A 200 8.46 -27.06 -11.61
C ALA A 200 7.18 -27.15 -12.44
N GLU A 201 7.18 -28.00 -13.47
CA GLU A 201 5.95 -28.53 -14.07
C GLU A 201 6.24 -29.92 -14.68
N ARG A 202 5.65 -30.96 -14.07
CA ARG A 202 4.91 -32.07 -14.71
C ARG A 202 4.41 -33.08 -13.67
#